data_AF-A0A2P2DC72-F1
#
_entry.id   AF-A0A2P2DC72-F1
#
_cell.length_a   1.000
_cell.length_b   1.000
_cell.length_c   1.000
_cell.angle_alpha   90.00
_cell.angle_beta   90.00
_cell.angle_gamma   90.00
#
_symmetry.space_group_name_H-M   'P 1'
#
loop_
_entity.id
_entity.type
_entity.pdbx_description
1 polymer ?
#
loop_
_entity_poly.entity_id
_entity_poly.type
_entity_poly.pdbx_seq_one_letter_code
_entity_poly.pdbx_strand_id
1 'polypeptide(L)'
;MNLYQMKKRFFGFSSIFLLFLTTNIVGISQVEDHVLDWDQLQKQFVPKKIKREELNLKSTSHYVLENFSIHSQFEKDPILLDQVYGNRKLLTLGYQLQKIESRFHHIYKQSGFKNGTTTPKEKIIIRVDTPFVYSPSLYYDPKVKLKNTALTIPPSEKQGQWNNEMWFAPKWDFPIVDRFVFDRIIDTAACPDVIYHEYTHLITGKYLGNNAIGRSLAEGISDYYAASMIDYPELYSHKTCEGVKRQLLVSSFRLDREIGFYDSSIESDFKKNFTFIPSLLWKYRSVVGKELADLTIFQAITKTNVGDRFFPEFTNTLSNSLYQETKKQFGEERAKELVNQVETEIWIPRGLFTNFGFEKSVFSRLPKKNLRLTNADAKTFEFCQNQNEFEFFWQDVNVNDPTLRFYWKCDQVKLPMLIQFDQTNTRNYLVTKDLHSLNGKMKFASPNACNPEVKRAGMDEKLYLQICNYAKDNYFYWKTMEKEMRLYWGDPSDTFEKRQFVLEFAYLGNAKNKFNYQFESN
;
A
#
# COMPACT_ATOMS: atom_id res chain seq x y z
N MET A 1 58.66 36.15 -45.57
CA MET A 1 59.27 35.76 -46.86
C MET A 1 58.82 34.36 -47.23
N ASN A 2 58.05 34.29 -48.32
CA ASN A 2 57.72 33.22 -49.28
C ASN A 2 57.77 31.71 -49.00
N LEU A 3 56.67 31.09 -49.47
CA LEU A 3 56.53 29.75 -50.05
C LEU A 3 57.70 29.31 -50.93
N TYR A 4 58.15 28.05 -50.79
CA TYR A 4 58.28 27.02 -51.84
C TYR A 4 59.18 25.89 -51.34
N GLN A 5 58.64 24.68 -51.13
CA GLN A 5 59.17 23.43 -51.73
C GLN A 5 58.33 22.22 -51.32
N MET A 6 57.48 21.83 -52.28
CA MET A 6 56.80 20.56 -52.38
C MET A 6 57.76 19.49 -52.93
N LYS A 7 57.41 18.22 -52.60
CA LYS A 7 57.33 17.04 -53.48
C LYS A 7 58.42 15.95 -53.41
N LYS A 8 57.86 14.73 -53.28
CA LYS A 8 58.29 13.39 -53.71
C LYS A 8 59.14 12.58 -52.74
N ARG A 9 58.52 11.51 -52.20
CA ARG A 9 58.97 10.13 -52.48
C ARG A 9 57.81 9.14 -52.27
N PHE A 10 57.67 8.27 -53.26
CA PHE A 10 56.68 7.22 -53.46
C PHE A 10 57.46 5.89 -53.40
N PHE A 11 56.83 4.85 -52.84
CA PHE A 11 57.16 3.41 -52.88
C PHE A 11 58.45 2.88 -52.24
N GLY A 12 58.24 1.90 -51.35
CA GLY A 12 59.20 0.85 -51.02
C GLY A 12 58.70 0.02 -49.83
N PHE A 13 58.57 -1.30 -50.03
CA PHE A 13 58.27 -2.36 -49.07
C PHE A 13 56.81 -2.83 -48.94
N SER A 14 56.39 -3.55 -50.00
CA SER A 14 55.65 -4.80 -49.85
C SER A 14 56.63 -5.93 -49.53
N SER A 15 56.11 -6.97 -48.85
CA SER A 15 56.72 -8.28 -48.55
C SER A 15 57.40 -8.40 -47.18
N ILE A 16 56.61 -8.78 -46.16
CA ILE A 16 56.71 -10.06 -45.43
C ILE A 16 55.32 -10.30 -44.83
N PHE A 17 54.54 -11.12 -45.51
CA PHE A 17 53.39 -11.83 -44.98
C PHE A 17 53.71 -13.32 -45.17
N LEU A 18 53.22 -14.17 -44.28
CA LEU A 18 53.42 -15.63 -44.15
C LEU A 18 54.59 -16.07 -43.27
N LEU A 19 54.31 -16.30 -41.98
CA LEU A 19 54.27 -17.64 -41.37
C LEU A 19 54.07 -17.52 -39.84
N PHE A 20 52.82 -17.42 -39.39
CA PHE A 20 52.38 -17.91 -38.07
C PHE A 20 50.87 -18.23 -38.14
N LEU A 21 50.55 -19.20 -38.99
CA LEU A 21 49.33 -20.00 -38.84
C LEU A 21 49.81 -21.40 -38.49
N THR A 22 49.63 -21.79 -37.23
CA THR A 22 48.95 -23.01 -36.79
C THR A 22 49.27 -23.29 -35.33
N THR A 23 48.26 -23.74 -34.59
CA THR A 23 48.20 -23.99 -33.15
C THR A 23 47.89 -22.79 -32.23
N ASN A 24 46.97 -21.92 -32.65
CA ASN A 24 45.95 -21.53 -31.68
C ASN A 24 45.00 -22.73 -31.60
N ILE A 25 45.31 -23.65 -30.68
CA ILE A 25 44.26 -24.45 -30.06
C ILE A 25 43.31 -23.42 -29.48
N VAL A 26 42.25 -23.10 -30.24
CA VAL A 26 41.04 -22.56 -29.64
C VAL A 26 40.56 -23.68 -28.75
N GLY A 27 41.10 -23.71 -27.53
CA GLY A 27 40.34 -24.24 -26.42
C GLY A 27 39.05 -23.45 -26.50
N ILE A 28 37.99 -24.12 -26.95
CA ILE A 28 36.64 -23.66 -26.69
C ILE A 28 36.59 -23.68 -25.17
N SER A 29 37.03 -22.59 -24.54
CA SER A 29 36.77 -22.31 -23.15
C SER A 29 35.25 -22.32 -23.14
N GLN A 30 34.66 -23.41 -22.65
CA GLN A 30 33.23 -23.46 -22.42
C GLN A 30 32.94 -22.25 -21.55
N VAL A 31 32.32 -21.23 -22.14
CA VAL A 31 31.90 -20.05 -21.39
C VAL A 31 30.97 -20.60 -20.32
N GLU A 32 31.44 -20.56 -19.08
CA GLU A 32 30.72 -21.15 -17.98
C GLU A 32 29.43 -20.36 -17.77
N ASP A 33 28.29 -21.06 -17.78
CA ASP A 33 26.99 -20.45 -17.59
C ASP A 33 26.83 -20.00 -16.13
N HIS A 34 26.63 -18.69 -15.95
CA HIS A 34 26.46 -18.06 -14.64
C HIS A 34 25.14 -17.31 -14.57
N VAL A 35 24.52 -17.32 -13.39
CA VAL A 35 23.35 -16.50 -13.04
C VAL A 35 23.66 -15.65 -11.82
N LEU A 36 22.91 -14.59 -11.60
CA LEU A 36 22.86 -13.96 -10.29
C LEU A 36 21.93 -14.75 -9.37
N ASP A 37 22.41 -15.14 -8.19
CA ASP A 37 21.59 -15.78 -7.15
C ASP A 37 21.81 -15.11 -5.79
N TRP A 38 20.77 -15.12 -4.95
CA TRP A 38 20.80 -14.40 -3.67
C TRP A 38 21.63 -15.17 -2.64
N ASP A 39 22.70 -14.55 -2.15
CA ASP A 39 23.50 -15.08 -1.06
C ASP A 39 22.95 -14.59 0.28
N GLN A 40 22.49 -15.52 1.12
CA GLN A 40 21.88 -15.20 2.40
C GLN A 40 22.85 -14.65 3.44
N LEU A 41 24.14 -14.98 3.36
CA LEU A 41 25.15 -14.53 4.32
C LEU A 41 25.64 -13.13 3.97
N GLN A 42 25.90 -12.87 2.69
CA GLN A 42 26.37 -11.59 2.19
C GLN A 42 25.24 -10.58 1.99
N LYS A 43 23.98 -11.04 1.95
CA LYS A 43 22.78 -10.23 1.70
C LYS A 43 22.91 -9.42 0.40
N GLN A 44 23.33 -10.09 -0.66
CA GLN A 44 23.47 -9.55 -2.01
C GLN A 44 23.36 -10.65 -3.07
N PHE A 45 23.02 -10.29 -4.30
CA PHE A 45 23.14 -11.19 -5.43
C PHE A 45 24.59 -11.40 -5.83
N VAL A 46 24.99 -12.66 -5.99
CA VAL A 46 26.34 -13.05 -6.41
C VAL A 46 26.28 -13.95 -7.65
N PRO A 47 27.31 -13.92 -8.50
CA PRO A 47 27.43 -14.89 -9.58
C PRO A 47 27.47 -16.32 -9.04
N LYS A 48 26.55 -17.16 -9.52
CA LYS A 48 26.48 -18.59 -9.25
C LYS A 48 26.60 -19.34 -10.56
N LYS A 49 27.55 -20.27 -10.62
CA LYS A 49 27.68 -21.21 -11.73
C LYS A 49 26.49 -22.16 -11.74
N ILE A 50 25.88 -22.38 -12.89
CA ILE A 50 24.76 -23.30 -13.07
C ILE A 50 25.07 -24.32 -14.16
N LYS A 51 24.42 -25.49 -14.07
CA LYS A 51 24.31 -26.40 -15.19
C LYS A 51 23.08 -26.07 -16.03
N ARG A 52 23.13 -26.34 -17.33
CA ARG A 52 22.03 -26.00 -18.26
C ARG A 52 20.72 -26.72 -17.93
N GLU A 53 20.81 -27.90 -17.33
CA GLU A 53 19.65 -28.68 -16.89
C GLU A 53 18.88 -27.95 -15.77
N GLU A 54 19.55 -27.10 -14.98
CA GLU A 54 18.91 -26.33 -13.90
C GLU A 54 17.92 -25.28 -14.43
N LEU A 55 18.01 -24.89 -15.71
CA LEU A 55 17.05 -24.00 -16.37
C LEU A 55 15.74 -24.71 -16.75
N ASN A 56 15.66 -26.04 -16.67
CA ASN A 56 14.48 -26.83 -17.02
C ASN A 56 13.83 -26.41 -18.37
N LEU A 57 14.65 -26.23 -19.41
CA LEU A 57 14.20 -25.82 -20.74
C LEU A 57 13.20 -26.83 -21.33
N LYS A 58 12.18 -26.30 -22.01
CA LYS A 58 11.11 -27.08 -22.67
C LYS A 58 11.24 -27.10 -24.19
N SER A 59 12.25 -26.41 -24.72
CA SER A 59 12.63 -26.43 -26.12
C SER A 59 14.14 -26.69 -26.21
N THR A 60 14.54 -27.42 -27.25
CA THR A 60 15.96 -27.71 -27.55
C THR A 60 16.61 -26.63 -28.39
N SER A 61 15.85 -25.66 -28.90
CA SER A 61 16.33 -24.62 -29.83
C SER A 61 16.01 -23.20 -29.39
N HIS A 62 14.92 -22.99 -28.64
CA HIS A 62 14.42 -21.67 -28.26
C HIS A 62 14.30 -21.52 -26.74
N TYR A 63 14.31 -20.30 -26.22
CA TYR A 63 14.30 -20.01 -24.79
C TYR A 63 12.89 -20.12 -24.21
N VAL A 64 12.47 -21.36 -24.02
CA VAL A 64 11.14 -21.72 -23.52
C VAL A 64 11.29 -22.49 -22.21
N LEU A 65 10.64 -22.00 -21.17
CA LEU A 65 10.55 -22.60 -19.83
C LEU A 65 9.17 -23.24 -19.64
N GLU A 66 8.92 -23.90 -18.50
CA GLU A 66 7.61 -24.49 -18.21
C GLU A 66 6.46 -23.50 -18.41
N ASN A 67 6.55 -22.32 -17.77
CA ASN A 67 5.48 -21.32 -17.75
C ASN A 67 5.77 -20.08 -18.62
N PHE A 68 6.96 -19.98 -19.22
CA PHE A 68 7.43 -18.76 -19.88
C PHE A 68 7.94 -19.02 -21.28
N SER A 69 7.73 -18.05 -22.16
CA SER A 69 8.37 -17.94 -23.47
C SER A 69 9.11 -16.61 -23.50
N ILE A 70 10.42 -16.62 -23.76
CA ILE A 70 11.25 -15.40 -23.66
C ILE A 70 11.65 -14.94 -25.06
N HIS A 71 11.27 -13.71 -25.40
CA HIS A 71 11.39 -13.11 -26.73
C HIS A 71 12.29 -11.89 -26.71
N SER A 72 13.02 -11.69 -27.81
CA SER A 72 13.75 -10.45 -28.10
C SER A 72 12.76 -9.44 -28.68
N GLN A 73 12.66 -8.26 -28.08
CA GLN A 73 11.82 -7.16 -28.55
C GLN A 73 10.38 -7.63 -28.87
N PHE A 74 9.89 -7.27 -30.06
CA PHE A 74 8.59 -7.68 -30.60
C PHE A 74 8.68 -8.89 -31.53
N GLU A 75 9.77 -9.67 -31.47
CA GLU A 75 9.90 -10.87 -32.28
C GLU A 75 8.80 -11.90 -31.94
N LYS A 76 8.37 -12.62 -32.98
CA LYS A 76 7.32 -13.63 -32.87
C LYS A 76 7.82 -14.89 -32.21
N ASP A 77 9.04 -15.32 -32.55
CA ASP A 77 9.64 -16.54 -32.02
C ASP A 77 10.48 -16.22 -30.77
N PRO A 78 10.64 -17.18 -29.83
CA PRO A 78 11.46 -16.95 -28.64
C PRO A 78 12.97 -16.87 -29.01
N ILE A 79 13.79 -16.35 -28.11
CA ILE A 79 15.24 -16.21 -28.33
C ILE A 79 15.88 -17.58 -28.56
N LEU A 80 16.79 -17.70 -29.54
CA LEU A 80 17.52 -18.95 -29.78
C LEU A 80 18.50 -19.26 -28.63
N LEU A 81 18.63 -20.54 -28.26
CA LEU A 81 19.45 -20.93 -27.10
C LEU A 81 20.95 -20.64 -27.26
N ASP A 82 21.46 -20.57 -28.50
CA ASP A 82 22.83 -20.15 -28.80
C ASP A 82 23.10 -18.69 -28.39
N GLN A 83 22.08 -17.84 -28.35
CA GLN A 83 22.14 -16.47 -27.84
C GLN A 83 21.95 -16.39 -26.31
N VAL A 84 21.42 -17.44 -25.68
CA VAL A 84 21.18 -17.54 -24.24
C VAL A 84 22.41 -18.05 -23.51
N TYR A 85 23.06 -19.09 -24.03
CA TYR A 85 24.24 -19.67 -23.38
C TYR A 85 25.40 -18.67 -23.35
N GLY A 86 26.06 -18.55 -22.19
CA GLY A 86 27.05 -17.52 -21.91
C GLY A 86 26.48 -16.12 -21.65
N ASN A 87 25.18 -15.89 -21.87
CA ASN A 87 24.53 -14.60 -21.61
C ASN A 87 23.95 -14.54 -20.20
N ARG A 88 24.73 -14.00 -19.25
CA ARG A 88 24.36 -13.90 -17.84
C ARG A 88 23.00 -13.21 -17.60
N LYS A 89 22.63 -12.18 -18.39
CA LYS A 89 21.34 -11.48 -18.28
C LYS A 89 20.20 -12.45 -18.55
N LEU A 90 20.22 -13.10 -19.71
CA LEU A 90 19.15 -14.01 -20.14
C LEU A 90 19.07 -15.23 -19.22
N LEU A 91 20.21 -15.81 -18.84
CA LEU A 91 20.27 -16.92 -17.90
C LEU A 91 19.69 -16.54 -16.54
N THR A 92 20.06 -15.36 -16.00
CA THR A 92 19.51 -14.84 -14.73
C THR A 92 18.00 -14.63 -14.82
N LEU A 93 17.52 -14.02 -15.90
CA LEU A 93 16.09 -13.77 -16.09
C LEU A 93 15.26 -15.06 -16.00
N GLY A 94 15.62 -16.08 -16.78
CA GLY A 94 14.89 -17.35 -16.76
C GLY A 94 14.99 -18.07 -15.42
N TYR A 95 16.20 -18.13 -14.84
CA TYR A 95 16.42 -18.75 -13.54
C TYR A 95 15.59 -18.10 -12.43
N GLN A 96 15.53 -16.76 -12.42
CA GLN A 96 14.78 -16.02 -11.40
C GLN A 96 13.26 -16.05 -11.62
N LEU A 97 12.80 -16.07 -12.87
CA LEU A 97 11.38 -16.30 -13.22
C LEU A 97 10.89 -17.67 -12.71
N GLN A 98 11.71 -18.71 -12.81
CA GLN A 98 11.37 -20.03 -12.27
C GLN A 98 11.29 -20.03 -10.75
N LYS A 99 12.20 -19.33 -10.08
CA LYS A 99 12.18 -19.21 -8.61
C LYS A 99 10.95 -18.50 -8.09
N ILE A 100 10.60 -17.35 -8.67
CA ILE A 100 9.42 -16.58 -8.23
C ILE A 100 8.12 -17.33 -8.51
N GLU A 101 8.02 -17.99 -9.67
CA GLU A 101 6.87 -18.85 -9.96
C GLU A 101 6.79 -20.01 -8.97
N SER A 102 7.89 -20.74 -8.73
CA SER A 102 7.86 -21.82 -7.73
C SER A 102 7.37 -21.34 -6.36
N ARG A 103 7.78 -20.12 -5.94
CA ARG A 103 7.30 -19.50 -4.70
C ARG A 103 5.80 -19.18 -4.75
N PHE A 104 5.32 -18.52 -5.80
CA PHE A 104 3.90 -18.21 -5.92
C PHE A 104 3.05 -19.46 -6.07
N HIS A 105 3.51 -20.49 -6.78
CA HIS A 105 2.83 -21.78 -6.87
C HIS A 105 2.60 -22.39 -5.49
N HIS A 106 3.63 -22.32 -4.63
CA HIS A 106 3.52 -22.76 -3.24
C HIS A 106 2.46 -21.96 -2.47
N ILE A 107 2.52 -20.62 -2.52
CA ILE A 107 1.57 -19.71 -1.85
C ILE A 107 0.13 -19.96 -2.35
N TYR A 108 -0.03 -20.10 -3.66
CA TYR A 108 -1.31 -20.31 -4.33
C TYR A 108 -1.96 -21.62 -3.89
N LYS A 109 -1.17 -22.71 -3.82
CA LYS A 109 -1.62 -24.01 -3.32
C LYS A 109 -2.01 -23.96 -1.84
N GLN A 110 -1.19 -23.31 -1.00
CA GLN A 110 -1.48 -23.14 0.42
C GLN A 110 -2.76 -22.32 0.66
N SER A 111 -3.04 -21.37 -0.23
CA SER A 111 -4.25 -20.52 -0.17
C SER A 111 -5.55 -21.26 -0.51
N GLY A 112 -5.49 -22.55 -0.84
CA GLY A 112 -6.67 -23.40 -1.04
C GLY A 112 -7.18 -23.49 -2.47
N PHE A 113 -6.44 -22.96 -3.45
CA PHE A 113 -6.76 -23.13 -4.87
C PHE A 113 -6.41 -24.56 -5.32
N LYS A 114 -7.38 -25.48 -5.19
CA LYS A 114 -7.17 -26.94 -5.36
C LYS A 114 -6.79 -27.40 -6.78
N ASN A 115 -7.05 -26.60 -7.82
CA ASN A 115 -6.83 -26.96 -9.24
C ASN A 115 -6.19 -25.83 -10.09
N GLY A 116 -5.74 -24.72 -9.48
CA GLY A 116 -5.29 -23.57 -10.26
C GLY A 116 -3.77 -23.56 -10.43
N THR A 117 -3.33 -23.53 -11.69
CA THR A 117 -2.02 -22.99 -12.02
C THR A 117 -2.02 -21.50 -11.68
N THR A 118 -0.91 -20.99 -11.13
CA THR A 118 -0.69 -19.54 -10.89
C THR A 118 -0.86 -18.74 -12.18
N THR A 119 -0.55 -19.37 -13.31
CA THR A 119 -0.57 -18.82 -14.65
C THR A 119 -1.67 -19.46 -15.53
N PRO A 120 -2.11 -18.81 -16.62
CA PRO A 120 -3.05 -19.39 -17.59
C PRO A 120 -2.53 -20.70 -18.21
N LYS A 121 -3.38 -21.40 -18.97
CA LYS A 121 -2.96 -22.57 -19.77
C LYS A 121 -1.90 -22.22 -20.83
N GLU A 122 -1.82 -20.96 -21.24
CA GLU A 122 -0.82 -20.45 -22.18
C GLU A 122 0.41 -19.89 -21.43
N LYS A 123 1.60 -20.06 -22.02
CA LYS A 123 2.85 -19.53 -21.46
C LYS A 123 2.81 -18.01 -21.41
N ILE A 124 3.34 -17.43 -20.34
CA ILE A 124 3.54 -15.98 -20.21
C ILE A 124 4.65 -15.56 -21.18
N ILE A 125 4.39 -14.50 -21.95
CA ILE A 125 5.37 -13.93 -22.88
C ILE A 125 6.22 -12.93 -22.12
N ILE A 126 7.53 -13.15 -22.11
CA ILE A 126 8.51 -12.24 -21.52
C ILE A 126 9.25 -11.57 -22.68
N ARG A 127 9.20 -10.25 -22.76
CA ARG A 127 9.92 -9.49 -23.79
C ARG A 127 11.07 -8.74 -23.18
N VAL A 128 12.28 -8.98 -23.67
CA VAL A 128 13.48 -8.23 -23.30
C VAL A 128 13.88 -7.28 -24.40
N ASP A 129 14.58 -6.21 -24.04
CA ASP A 129 15.11 -5.23 -24.98
C ASP A 129 14.03 -4.53 -25.83
N THR A 130 12.78 -4.51 -25.35
CA THR A 130 11.65 -3.89 -26.05
C THR A 130 11.84 -2.39 -26.25
N PRO A 131 11.90 -1.91 -27.51
CA PRO A 131 12.05 -0.49 -27.80
C PRO A 131 10.71 0.23 -27.64
N PHE A 132 10.56 0.95 -26.52
CA PHE A 132 9.56 1.98 -26.21
C PHE A 132 8.05 1.64 -26.33
N VAL A 133 7.35 2.23 -25.36
CA VAL A 133 5.94 2.69 -25.32
C VAL A 133 4.87 1.74 -24.80
N TYR A 134 4.22 2.17 -23.72
CA TYR A 134 2.86 1.80 -23.34
C TYR A 134 1.96 3.04 -23.48
N SER A 135 0.89 2.93 -24.26
CA SER A 135 -0.27 3.82 -24.14
C SER A 135 -1.47 3.01 -23.65
N PRO A 136 -2.27 3.52 -22.69
CA PRO A 136 -3.49 2.84 -22.22
C PRO A 136 -4.50 2.49 -23.32
N SER A 137 -4.37 3.10 -24.50
CA SER A 137 -5.26 2.92 -25.66
C SER A 137 -4.60 2.26 -26.88
N LEU A 138 -3.26 2.31 -26.99
CA LEU A 138 -2.50 1.69 -28.08
C LEU A 138 -1.23 1.07 -27.49
N TYR A 139 -1.04 -0.23 -27.68
CA TYR A 139 0.08 -0.99 -27.15
C TYR A 139 1.47 -0.47 -27.59
N TYR A 140 1.51 0.30 -28.68
CA TYR A 140 2.69 1.03 -29.16
C TYR A 140 2.23 2.40 -29.68
N ASP A 141 2.63 3.48 -29.02
CA ASP A 141 2.42 4.86 -29.49
C ASP A 141 3.77 5.58 -29.62
N PRO A 142 4.40 5.62 -30.80
CA PRO A 142 5.73 6.21 -30.98
C PRO A 142 5.82 7.70 -30.58
N LYS A 143 4.69 8.35 -30.28
CA LYS A 143 4.60 9.74 -29.80
C LYS A 143 4.65 9.86 -28.27
N VAL A 144 4.46 8.78 -27.52
CA VAL A 144 4.49 8.77 -26.06
C VAL A 144 5.91 8.52 -25.56
N LYS A 145 6.50 9.53 -24.93
CA LYS A 145 7.76 9.40 -24.19
C LYS A 145 7.49 8.65 -22.89
N LEU A 146 8.09 7.48 -22.69
CA LEU A 146 7.87 6.68 -21.47
C LEU A 146 8.83 7.05 -20.34
N LYS A 147 8.29 6.88 -19.12
CA LYS A 147 8.88 7.18 -17.81
C LYS A 147 9.32 5.94 -17.03
N ASN A 148 9.06 4.71 -17.52
CA ASN A 148 9.27 3.43 -16.79
C ASN A 148 10.14 2.43 -17.58
N THR A 149 10.97 1.66 -16.88
CA THR A 149 11.98 0.73 -17.43
C THR A 149 11.59 -0.75 -17.41
N ALA A 150 10.50 -1.09 -16.74
CA ALA A 150 9.86 -2.39 -16.79
C ALA A 150 8.34 -2.17 -16.72
N LEU A 151 7.58 -3.10 -17.27
CA LEU A 151 6.12 -3.02 -17.31
C LEU A 151 5.51 -4.41 -17.34
N THR A 152 4.47 -4.59 -16.54
CA THR A 152 3.60 -5.76 -16.58
C THR A 152 2.27 -5.42 -17.25
N ILE A 153 1.83 -6.29 -18.15
CA ILE A 153 0.56 -6.16 -18.86
C ILE A 153 -0.37 -7.24 -18.32
N PRO A 154 -1.33 -6.88 -17.42
CA PRO A 154 -2.23 -7.86 -16.80
C PRO A 154 -3.28 -8.38 -17.79
N PRO A 155 -3.87 -9.57 -17.54
CA PRO A 155 -4.90 -10.14 -18.41
C PRO A 155 -6.12 -9.22 -18.49
N SER A 156 -6.61 -8.91 -19.70
CA SER A 156 -7.85 -8.14 -19.87
C SER A 156 -9.08 -9.06 -19.74
N GLU A 157 -10.04 -8.71 -18.87
CA GLU A 157 -11.32 -9.42 -18.75
C GLU A 157 -12.30 -9.16 -19.92
N LYS A 158 -12.07 -8.14 -20.75
CA LYS A 158 -12.89 -7.91 -21.95
C LYS A 158 -12.32 -8.69 -23.13
N GLN A 159 -13.18 -9.53 -23.70
CA GLN A 159 -12.99 -10.34 -24.90
C GLN A 159 -11.91 -9.80 -25.87
N GLY A 160 -10.77 -10.51 -25.97
CA GLY A 160 -10.35 -10.96 -27.29
C GLY A 160 -8.94 -10.72 -27.81
N GLN A 161 -7.99 -10.02 -27.16
CA GLN A 161 -6.70 -9.78 -27.83
C GLN A 161 -5.38 -9.78 -27.05
N TRP A 162 -5.32 -9.98 -25.73
CA TRP A 162 -4.01 -9.88 -25.04
C TRP A 162 -3.76 -10.95 -23.99
N ASN A 163 -2.62 -11.64 -24.17
CA ASN A 163 -2.05 -12.63 -23.24
C ASN A 163 -1.24 -11.94 -22.13
N ASN A 164 -1.01 -12.64 -21.02
CA ASN A 164 -0.16 -12.17 -19.92
C ASN A 164 1.27 -11.91 -20.41
N GLU A 165 1.73 -10.66 -20.36
CA GLU A 165 3.10 -10.30 -20.77
C GLU A 165 3.87 -9.48 -19.72
N MET A 166 5.19 -9.65 -19.68
CA MET A 166 6.13 -8.78 -18.95
C MET A 166 7.18 -8.23 -19.89
N TRP A 167 7.45 -6.93 -19.78
CA TRP A 167 8.31 -6.20 -20.68
C TRP A 167 9.46 -5.54 -19.93
N PHE A 168 10.67 -5.71 -20.47
CA PHE A 168 11.88 -5.11 -19.94
C PHE A 168 12.55 -4.26 -21.02
N ALA A 169 12.73 -2.98 -20.72
CA ALA A 169 13.43 -2.06 -21.62
C ALA A 169 14.93 -2.40 -21.70
N PRO A 170 15.60 -2.14 -22.83
CA PRO A 170 17.04 -2.34 -22.95
C PRO A 170 17.79 -1.32 -22.08
N LYS A 171 19.06 -1.60 -21.81
CA LYS A 171 20.00 -0.62 -21.22
C LYS A 171 20.16 0.58 -22.15
N TRP A 172 20.07 1.80 -21.61
CA TRP A 172 20.32 3.02 -22.38
C TRP A 172 21.82 3.34 -22.38
N ASP A 173 22.43 3.35 -23.57
CA ASP A 173 23.80 3.82 -23.81
C ASP A 173 23.75 5.09 -24.69
N PHE A 174 23.64 6.28 -24.10
CA PHE A 174 23.76 7.55 -24.83
C PHE A 174 25.04 8.29 -24.45
N PRO A 175 25.90 8.64 -25.42
CA PRO A 175 26.88 9.72 -25.27
C PRO A 175 26.27 10.99 -25.87
N ILE A 176 25.67 11.85 -25.05
CA ILE A 176 25.24 13.18 -25.54
C ILE A 176 25.76 14.28 -24.61
N VAL A 177 26.64 15.08 -25.19
CA VAL A 177 27.12 16.37 -24.69
C VAL A 177 25.93 17.34 -24.65
N ASP A 178 25.76 18.01 -23.52
CA ASP A 178 24.83 19.12 -23.29
C ASP A 178 23.33 18.85 -23.43
N ARG A 179 22.77 18.16 -22.43
CA ARG A 179 21.63 18.61 -21.59
C ARG A 179 21.18 17.44 -20.72
N PHE A 180 21.22 17.63 -19.41
CA PHE A 180 20.87 16.66 -18.38
C PHE A 180 19.47 16.03 -18.59
N VAL A 181 19.42 14.85 -19.22
CA VAL A 181 18.30 13.91 -19.16
C VAL A 181 18.80 12.68 -18.41
N PHE A 182 18.60 12.70 -17.09
CA PHE A 182 19.02 11.66 -16.15
C PHE A 182 17.98 10.53 -16.03
N ASP A 183 17.56 9.94 -17.15
CA ASP A 183 16.56 8.87 -17.13
C ASP A 183 17.20 7.48 -17.31
N ARG A 184 17.18 6.73 -16.19
CA ARG A 184 17.35 5.27 -15.98
C ARG A 184 18.30 4.49 -16.93
N ILE A 185 19.54 4.32 -16.47
CA ILE A 185 20.65 3.60 -17.14
C ILE A 185 20.69 2.08 -16.84
N ILE A 186 19.62 1.52 -16.26
CA ILE A 186 19.62 0.15 -15.69
C ILE A 186 18.87 -0.81 -16.62
N ASP A 187 19.52 -1.93 -16.96
CA ASP A 187 18.87 -3.08 -17.60
C ASP A 187 18.07 -3.86 -16.55
N THR A 188 16.76 -3.63 -16.50
CA THR A 188 15.86 -4.19 -15.49
C THR A 188 15.67 -5.70 -15.63
N ALA A 189 15.85 -6.27 -16.83
CA ALA A 189 15.85 -7.72 -17.03
C ALA A 189 17.08 -8.41 -16.41
N ALA A 190 18.12 -7.65 -16.05
CA ALA A 190 19.27 -8.17 -15.33
C ALA A 190 19.14 -8.04 -13.80
N CYS A 191 18.03 -7.51 -13.28
CA CYS A 191 17.83 -7.21 -11.87
C CYS A 191 16.75 -8.11 -11.24
N PRO A 192 17.14 -9.11 -10.42
CA PRO A 192 16.21 -10.08 -9.86
C PRO A 192 15.07 -9.47 -9.02
N ASP A 193 15.34 -8.41 -8.25
CA ASP A 193 14.30 -7.71 -7.48
C ASP A 193 13.22 -7.10 -8.37
N VAL A 194 13.60 -6.48 -9.49
CA VAL A 194 12.66 -5.98 -10.51
C VAL A 194 11.88 -7.13 -11.16
N ILE A 195 12.54 -8.25 -11.48
CA ILE A 195 11.86 -9.44 -12.03
C ILE A 195 10.78 -9.94 -11.06
N TYR A 196 11.07 -10.00 -9.76
CA TYR A 196 10.10 -10.43 -8.75
C TYR A 196 8.95 -9.44 -8.59
N HIS A 197 9.23 -8.14 -8.61
CA HIS A 197 8.23 -7.08 -8.54
C HIS A 197 7.25 -7.19 -9.72
N GLU A 198 7.75 -7.24 -10.95
CA GLU A 198 6.92 -7.32 -12.16
C GLU A 198 6.13 -8.64 -12.22
N TYR A 199 6.75 -9.76 -11.83
CA TYR A 199 6.02 -11.03 -11.78
C TYR A 199 4.88 -10.99 -10.75
N THR A 200 5.06 -10.27 -9.64
CA THR A 200 4.00 -10.12 -8.64
C THR A 200 2.81 -9.36 -9.21
N HIS A 201 3.03 -8.34 -10.05
CA HIS A 201 1.95 -7.64 -10.76
C HIS A 201 1.14 -8.59 -11.64
N LEU A 202 1.77 -9.55 -12.32
CA LEU A 202 1.06 -10.53 -13.14
C LEU A 202 0.09 -11.38 -12.30
N ILE A 203 0.56 -11.88 -11.16
CA ILE A 203 -0.19 -12.83 -10.34
C ILE A 203 -1.31 -12.13 -9.57
N THR A 204 -1.03 -10.93 -9.05
CA THR A 204 -1.93 -10.21 -8.14
C THR A 204 -2.84 -9.20 -8.87
N GLY A 205 -2.43 -8.72 -10.06
CA GLY A 205 -3.10 -7.63 -10.78
C GLY A 205 -4.55 -7.93 -11.18
N LYS A 206 -4.85 -9.19 -11.51
CA LYS A 206 -6.23 -9.63 -11.82
C LYS A 206 -7.20 -9.47 -10.65
N TYR A 207 -6.68 -9.41 -9.43
CA TYR A 207 -7.49 -9.15 -8.25
C TYR A 207 -7.58 -7.65 -8.00
N LEU A 208 -6.50 -6.89 -8.14
CA LEU A 208 -6.40 -5.51 -7.61
C LEU A 208 -7.16 -4.43 -8.38
N GLY A 209 -7.58 -4.70 -9.62
CA GLY A 209 -8.30 -3.73 -10.45
C GLY A 209 -7.43 -2.54 -10.90
N ASN A 210 -8.02 -1.65 -11.71
CA ASN A 210 -7.27 -0.58 -12.40
C ASN A 210 -7.63 0.85 -11.93
N ASN A 211 -8.19 1.00 -10.72
CA ASN A 211 -8.41 2.32 -10.12
C ASN A 211 -7.15 2.83 -9.39
N ALA A 212 -7.13 4.10 -8.97
CA ALA A 212 -5.95 4.71 -8.34
C ALA A 212 -5.50 3.96 -7.07
N ILE A 213 -6.47 3.47 -6.28
CA ILE A 213 -6.22 2.75 -5.02
C ILE A 213 -5.63 1.36 -5.30
N GLY A 214 -6.20 0.63 -6.25
CA GLY A 214 -5.73 -0.66 -6.73
C GLY A 214 -4.31 -0.60 -7.27
N ARG A 215 -3.94 0.49 -7.96
CA ARG A 215 -2.56 0.73 -8.42
C ARG A 215 -1.59 0.94 -7.24
N SER A 216 -1.98 1.74 -6.24
CA SER A 216 -1.17 1.95 -5.03
C SER A 216 -0.92 0.65 -4.27
N LEU A 217 -1.99 -0.13 -4.07
CA LEU A 217 -1.92 -1.41 -3.40
C LEU A 217 -1.08 -2.42 -4.20
N ALA A 218 -1.25 -2.49 -5.53
CA ALA A 218 -0.47 -3.37 -6.40
C ALA A 218 1.04 -3.14 -6.30
N GLU A 219 1.46 -1.89 -6.32
CA GLU A 219 2.89 -1.52 -6.31
C GLU A 219 3.52 -1.81 -4.96
N GLY A 220 2.82 -1.46 -3.87
CA GLY A 220 3.25 -1.80 -2.52
C GLY A 220 3.30 -3.31 -2.25
N ILE A 221 2.37 -4.08 -2.82
CA ILE A 221 2.38 -5.54 -2.74
C ILE A 221 3.54 -6.12 -3.54
N SER A 222 3.79 -5.62 -4.74
CA SER A 222 4.88 -6.06 -5.60
C SER A 222 6.24 -5.82 -4.96
N ASP A 223 6.44 -4.66 -4.34
CA ASP A 223 7.64 -4.39 -3.53
C ASP A 223 7.74 -5.32 -2.32
N TYR A 224 6.63 -5.56 -1.60
CA TYR A 224 6.64 -6.50 -0.48
C TYR A 224 7.10 -7.91 -0.91
N TYR A 225 6.54 -8.47 -1.98
CA TYR A 225 6.89 -9.82 -2.42
C TYR A 225 8.30 -9.88 -3.02
N ALA A 226 8.75 -8.85 -3.72
CA ALA A 226 10.14 -8.75 -4.16
C ALA A 226 11.12 -8.81 -2.98
N ALA A 227 10.84 -8.06 -1.90
CA ALA A 227 11.62 -8.10 -0.67
C ALA A 227 11.50 -9.45 0.07
N SER A 228 10.30 -10.04 0.09
CA SER A 228 10.05 -11.33 0.76
C SER A 228 10.80 -12.49 0.10
N MET A 229 10.96 -12.45 -1.23
CA MET A 229 11.73 -13.45 -1.98
C MET A 229 13.17 -13.58 -1.50
N ILE A 230 13.84 -12.43 -1.33
CA ILE A 230 15.23 -12.38 -0.87
C ILE A 230 15.37 -12.33 0.65
N ASP A 231 14.26 -12.21 1.38
CA ASP A 231 14.26 -12.03 2.84
C ASP A 231 15.17 -10.87 3.27
N TYR A 232 14.98 -9.72 2.61
CA TYR A 232 15.76 -8.51 2.82
C TYR A 232 14.91 -7.26 2.54
N PRO A 233 14.87 -6.27 3.45
CA PRO A 233 13.95 -5.13 3.37
C PRO A 233 14.36 -4.04 2.39
N GLU A 234 15.54 -4.13 1.78
CA GLU A 234 16.04 -3.09 0.87
C GLU A 234 15.96 -3.58 -0.58
N LEU A 235 15.39 -2.74 -1.45
CA LEU A 235 15.22 -2.99 -2.88
C LEU A 235 15.91 -1.91 -3.71
N TYR A 236 16.13 -2.21 -4.99
CA TYR A 236 16.68 -1.30 -5.99
C TYR A 236 18.04 -0.71 -5.59
N SER A 237 18.85 -1.52 -4.91
CA SER A 237 20.21 -1.18 -4.48
C SER A 237 21.24 -1.96 -5.30
N HIS A 238 22.51 -1.56 -5.21
CA HIS A 238 23.62 -2.32 -5.81
C HIS A 238 23.70 -3.78 -5.31
N LYS A 239 23.12 -4.10 -4.15
CA LYS A 239 23.05 -5.47 -3.61
C LYS A 239 21.96 -6.31 -4.26
N THR A 240 20.86 -5.67 -4.64
CA THR A 240 19.66 -6.34 -5.20
C THR A 240 19.60 -6.26 -6.72
N CYS A 241 20.33 -5.31 -7.30
CA CYS A 241 20.42 -5.03 -8.73
C CYS A 241 21.81 -4.45 -9.05
N GLU A 242 22.75 -5.30 -9.49
CA GLU A 242 24.15 -4.93 -9.79
C GLU A 242 24.24 -3.75 -10.81
N GLY A 243 23.24 -3.64 -11.70
CA GLY A 243 23.15 -2.57 -12.69
C GLY A 243 22.91 -1.17 -12.10
N VAL A 244 22.45 -1.07 -10.84
CA VAL A 244 22.33 0.19 -10.10
C VAL A 244 23.73 0.65 -9.71
N LYS A 245 24.43 1.31 -10.64
CA LYS A 245 25.61 2.10 -10.29
C LYS A 245 25.19 3.21 -9.33
N ARG A 246 26.06 3.61 -8.39
CA ARG A 246 25.92 4.77 -7.48
C ARG A 246 25.55 6.04 -8.26
N GLN A 247 24.30 6.16 -8.67
CA GLN A 247 23.72 7.36 -9.26
C GLN A 247 23.03 8.08 -8.13
N LEU A 248 23.35 9.36 -8.00
CA LEU A 248 22.88 10.30 -6.98
C LEU A 248 21.34 10.40 -6.79
N LEU A 249 20.53 9.60 -7.51
CA LEU A 249 19.10 9.85 -7.70
C LEU A 249 18.19 8.61 -7.63
N VAL A 250 18.70 7.37 -7.63
CA VAL A 250 17.86 6.20 -7.30
C VAL A 250 18.00 5.96 -5.80
N SER A 251 17.11 6.56 -5.01
CA SER A 251 17.10 6.31 -3.58
C SER A 251 16.74 4.84 -3.33
N SER A 252 17.69 4.07 -2.81
CA SER A 252 17.45 2.73 -2.28
C SER A 252 16.16 2.75 -1.45
N PHE A 253 15.27 1.80 -1.71
CA PHE A 253 13.98 1.72 -1.04
C PHE A 253 14.08 0.74 0.12
N ARG A 254 13.63 1.12 1.31
CA ARG A 254 13.68 0.26 2.52
C ARG A 254 12.30 0.12 3.14
N LEU A 255 11.83 -1.12 3.26
CA LEU A 255 10.55 -1.49 3.84
C LEU A 255 10.58 -1.53 5.37
N ASP A 256 11.75 -1.48 6.00
CA ASP A 256 11.90 -1.47 7.46
C ASP A 256 12.04 -0.06 8.05
N ARG A 257 11.68 0.98 7.28
CA ARG A 257 11.63 2.36 7.75
C ARG A 257 10.43 2.60 8.64
N GLU A 258 10.50 3.70 9.40
CA GLU A 258 9.38 4.15 10.22
C GLU A 258 8.13 4.42 9.35
N ILE A 259 7.01 3.88 9.80
CA ILE A 259 5.73 3.98 9.11
C ILE A 259 5.00 5.21 9.64
N GLY A 260 4.53 6.10 8.77
CA GLY A 260 3.67 7.22 9.15
C GLY A 260 2.26 6.76 9.54
N PHE A 261 1.35 7.70 9.79
CA PHE A 261 -0.07 7.39 9.98
C PHE A 261 -0.76 7.13 8.63
N TYR A 262 -1.80 6.31 8.65
CA TYR A 262 -2.70 6.15 7.51
C TYR A 262 -3.43 7.47 7.25
N ASP A 263 -3.47 7.86 5.98
CA ASP A 263 -4.21 9.01 5.48
C ASP A 263 -4.90 8.55 4.18
N SER A 264 -6.21 8.74 4.08
CA SER A 264 -6.97 8.47 2.85
C SER A 264 -6.41 9.17 1.60
N SER A 265 -5.63 10.25 1.78
CA SER A 265 -4.94 10.92 0.67
C SER A 265 -3.85 10.06 0.01
N ILE A 266 -3.32 9.05 0.72
CA ILE A 266 -2.39 8.04 0.20
C ILE A 266 -3.05 7.23 -0.93
N GLU A 267 -4.37 7.07 -0.89
CA GLU A 267 -5.14 6.27 -1.84
C GLU A 267 -5.56 7.08 -3.07
N SER A 268 -5.77 8.39 -2.90
CA SER A 268 -6.16 9.29 -3.99
C SER A 268 -4.97 9.83 -4.79
N ASP A 269 -3.78 9.87 -4.19
CA ASP A 269 -2.55 10.28 -4.88
C ASP A 269 -1.44 9.25 -4.64
N PHE A 270 -1.39 8.27 -5.55
CA PHE A 270 -0.36 7.25 -5.68
C PHE A 270 1.07 7.79 -5.49
N LYS A 271 1.33 9.06 -5.84
CA LYS A 271 2.68 9.64 -5.78
C LYS A 271 3.08 10.17 -4.40
N LYS A 272 2.15 10.27 -3.43
CA LYS A 272 2.45 10.90 -2.14
C LYS A 272 3.20 10.00 -1.17
N ASN A 273 2.93 8.69 -1.13
CA ASN A 273 3.57 7.81 -0.16
C ASN A 273 3.69 6.35 -0.62
N PHE A 274 4.61 6.08 -1.54
CA PHE A 274 4.98 4.72 -1.99
C PHE A 274 5.48 3.80 -0.87
N THR A 275 6.00 4.36 0.23
CA THR A 275 6.64 3.59 1.29
C THR A 275 5.66 2.98 2.28
N PHE A 276 4.45 3.54 2.42
CA PHE A 276 3.54 3.21 3.52
C PHE A 276 3.09 1.74 3.48
N ILE A 277 2.46 1.32 2.38
CA ILE A 277 1.91 -0.04 2.21
C ILE A 277 2.99 -1.12 2.38
N PRO A 278 4.09 -1.12 1.61
CA PRO A 278 5.10 -2.17 1.71
C PRO A 278 5.80 -2.17 3.07
N SER A 279 6.04 -1.01 3.70
CA SER A 279 6.66 -0.97 5.04
C SER A 279 5.73 -1.52 6.12
N LEU A 280 4.44 -1.21 6.00
CA LEU A 280 3.43 -1.77 6.90
C LEU A 280 3.31 -3.29 6.76
N LEU A 281 3.30 -3.81 5.52
CA LEU A 281 3.31 -5.25 5.25
C LEU A 281 4.60 -5.93 5.73
N TRP A 282 5.74 -5.26 5.63
CA TRP A 282 7.00 -5.77 6.15
C TRP A 282 7.02 -5.82 7.68
N LYS A 283 6.47 -4.79 8.35
CA LYS A 283 6.29 -4.81 9.80
C LYS A 283 5.32 -5.93 10.22
N TYR A 284 4.24 -6.13 9.47
CA TYR A 284 3.32 -7.27 9.65
C TYR A 284 4.06 -8.61 9.59
N ARG A 285 4.86 -8.81 8.54
CA ARG A 285 5.71 -9.98 8.37
C ARG A 285 6.69 -10.20 9.52
N SER A 286 7.27 -9.13 10.08
CA SER A 286 8.19 -9.24 11.22
C SER A 286 7.52 -9.81 12.49
N VAL A 287 6.20 -9.67 12.62
CA VAL A 287 5.43 -10.19 13.74
C VAL A 287 4.91 -11.60 13.47
N VAL A 288 4.34 -11.85 12.28
CA VAL A 288 3.66 -13.14 11.99
C VAL A 288 4.58 -14.19 11.34
N GLY A 289 5.75 -13.80 10.85
CA GLY A 289 6.69 -14.65 10.14
C GLY A 289 6.44 -14.73 8.63
N LYS A 290 7.49 -15.06 7.87
CA LYS A 290 7.50 -15.05 6.39
C LYS A 290 6.36 -15.85 5.76
N GLU A 291 6.26 -17.14 6.08
CA GLU A 291 5.32 -18.04 5.39
C GLU A 291 3.86 -17.63 5.64
N LEU A 292 3.53 -17.31 6.90
CA LEU A 292 2.17 -16.89 7.26
C LEU A 292 1.84 -15.52 6.66
N ALA A 293 2.81 -14.60 6.62
CA ALA A 293 2.62 -13.29 6.03
C ALA A 293 2.34 -13.37 4.52
N ASP A 294 3.21 -14.05 3.77
CA ASP A 294 3.04 -14.22 2.33
C ASP A 294 1.70 -14.90 2.01
N LEU A 295 1.34 -15.96 2.76
CA LEU A 295 0.06 -16.64 2.58
C LEU A 295 -1.15 -15.71 2.83
N THR A 296 -1.18 -15.03 3.97
CA THR A 296 -2.34 -14.25 4.40
C THR A 296 -2.49 -12.94 3.63
N ILE A 297 -1.38 -12.32 3.21
CA ILE A 297 -1.38 -11.18 2.27
C ILE A 297 -1.99 -11.65 0.94
N PHE A 298 -1.55 -12.78 0.41
CA PHE A 298 -2.13 -13.31 -0.83
C PHE A 298 -3.64 -13.60 -0.68
N GLN A 299 -4.05 -14.23 0.41
CA GLN A 299 -5.47 -14.44 0.69
C GLN A 299 -6.25 -13.13 0.79
N ALA A 300 -5.70 -12.09 1.42
CA ALA A 300 -6.34 -10.78 1.49
C ALA A 300 -6.52 -10.16 0.10
N ILE A 301 -5.50 -10.23 -0.76
CA ILE A 301 -5.56 -9.74 -2.15
C ILE A 301 -6.70 -10.41 -2.93
N THR A 302 -6.83 -11.73 -2.80
CA THR A 302 -7.81 -12.53 -3.53
C THR A 302 -9.23 -12.44 -2.97
N LYS A 303 -9.39 -12.11 -1.68
CA LYS A 303 -10.70 -12.04 -0.99
C LYS A 303 -11.29 -10.63 -0.88
N THR A 304 -10.50 -9.58 -1.10
CA THR A 304 -11.01 -8.20 -1.06
C THR A 304 -11.77 -7.88 -2.36
N ASN A 305 -12.95 -7.28 -2.34
CA ASN A 305 -13.68 -6.93 -3.58
C ASN A 305 -13.03 -5.76 -4.32
N VAL A 306 -12.99 -5.78 -5.66
CA VAL A 306 -12.33 -4.75 -6.51
C VAL A 306 -12.94 -3.34 -6.36
N GLY A 307 -14.23 -3.25 -6.07
CA GLY A 307 -14.95 -1.97 -5.90
C GLY A 307 -14.79 -1.32 -4.51
N ASP A 308 -14.40 -2.12 -3.50
CA ASP A 308 -14.36 -1.72 -2.08
C ASP A 308 -12.91 -1.62 -1.56
N ARG A 309 -11.90 -1.63 -2.44
CA ARG A 309 -10.49 -1.67 -2.02
C ARG A 309 -10.01 -0.31 -1.54
N PHE A 310 -10.55 0.17 -0.42
CA PHE A 310 -9.77 1.04 0.45
C PHE A 310 -8.86 0.15 1.33
N PHE A 311 -7.77 0.74 1.80
CA PHE A 311 -6.76 0.09 2.61
C PHE A 311 -7.31 -0.47 3.93
N PRO A 312 -8.31 0.15 4.59
CA PRO A 312 -8.98 -0.43 5.75
C PRO A 312 -9.65 -1.80 5.46
N GLU A 313 -10.31 -1.99 4.32
CA GLU A 313 -10.96 -3.25 3.96
C GLU A 313 -9.93 -4.34 3.67
N PHE A 314 -8.82 -3.98 3.00
CA PHE A 314 -7.70 -4.88 2.79
C PHE A 314 -7.09 -5.34 4.12
N THR A 315 -6.81 -4.40 5.04
CA THR A 315 -6.25 -4.73 6.36
C THR A 315 -7.21 -5.54 7.22
N ASN A 316 -8.52 -5.28 7.16
CA ASN A 316 -9.52 -6.11 7.81
C ASN A 316 -9.54 -7.55 7.25
N THR A 317 -9.46 -7.69 5.92
CA THR A 317 -9.38 -9.00 5.25
C THR A 317 -8.08 -9.73 5.60
N LEU A 318 -6.98 -8.99 5.77
CA LEU A 318 -5.69 -9.52 6.22
C LEU A 318 -5.76 -10.04 7.65
N SER A 319 -6.30 -9.27 8.62
CA SER A 319 -6.50 -9.76 10.00
C SER A 319 -7.43 -10.98 10.05
N ASN A 320 -8.49 -11.00 9.23
CA ASN A 320 -9.37 -12.18 9.12
C ASN A 320 -8.63 -13.41 8.56
N SER A 321 -7.81 -13.22 7.52
CA SER A 321 -7.03 -14.32 6.92
C SER A 321 -5.98 -14.84 7.91
N LEU A 322 -5.32 -13.95 8.64
CA LEU A 322 -4.40 -14.31 9.72
C LEU A 322 -5.10 -15.14 10.79
N TYR A 323 -6.26 -14.69 11.26
CA TYR A 323 -7.04 -15.42 12.27
C TYR A 323 -7.36 -16.83 11.80
N GLN A 324 -7.89 -16.98 10.57
CA GLN A 324 -8.31 -18.28 10.05
C GLN A 324 -7.13 -19.24 9.85
N GLU A 325 -6.02 -18.79 9.26
CA GLU A 325 -4.85 -19.65 9.06
C GLU A 325 -4.15 -19.99 10.38
N THR A 326 -4.05 -19.04 11.32
CA THR A 326 -3.49 -19.31 12.64
C THR A 326 -4.38 -20.26 13.44
N LYS A 327 -5.71 -20.09 13.37
CA LYS A 327 -6.68 -20.96 14.05
C LYS A 327 -6.58 -22.39 13.51
N LYS A 328 -6.43 -22.54 12.20
CA LYS A 328 -6.25 -23.84 11.54
C LYS A 328 -4.95 -24.53 11.94
N GLN A 329 -3.85 -23.79 12.09
CA GLN A 329 -2.52 -24.36 12.38
C GLN A 329 -2.26 -24.56 13.87
N PHE A 330 -2.72 -23.64 14.72
CA PHE A 330 -2.30 -23.53 16.13
C PHE A 330 -3.46 -23.41 17.11
N GLY A 331 -4.71 -23.44 16.64
CA GLY A 331 -5.90 -23.31 17.48
C GLY A 331 -6.35 -21.85 17.72
N GLU A 332 -7.54 -21.71 18.28
CA GLU A 332 -8.25 -20.42 18.38
C GLU A 332 -7.56 -19.42 19.32
N GLU A 333 -7.07 -19.87 20.47
CA GLU A 333 -6.41 -18.98 21.44
C GLU A 333 -5.17 -18.32 20.84
N ARG A 334 -4.32 -19.10 20.17
CA ARG A 334 -3.13 -18.56 19.50
C ARG A 334 -3.50 -17.60 18.36
N ALA A 335 -4.60 -17.88 17.65
CA ALA A 335 -5.10 -16.99 16.61
C ALA A 335 -5.53 -15.63 17.16
N LYS A 336 -6.29 -15.62 18.27
CA LYS A 336 -6.71 -14.39 18.94
C LYS A 336 -5.51 -13.60 19.46
N GLU A 337 -4.54 -14.28 20.06
CA GLU A 337 -3.31 -13.67 20.58
C GLU A 337 -2.51 -12.99 19.46
N LEU A 338 -2.23 -13.71 18.38
CA LEU A 338 -1.42 -13.18 17.27
C LEU A 338 -2.12 -12.04 16.53
N VAL A 339 -3.42 -12.14 16.29
CA VAL A 339 -4.20 -11.04 15.71
C VAL A 339 -4.17 -9.83 16.64
N ASN A 340 -4.39 -10.02 17.95
CA ASN A 340 -4.31 -8.93 18.93
C ASN A 340 -2.94 -8.24 18.92
N GLN A 341 -1.86 -9.02 18.83
CA GLN A 341 -0.52 -8.48 18.72
C GLN A 341 -0.36 -7.60 17.47
N VAL A 342 -0.82 -8.09 16.31
CA VAL A 342 -0.79 -7.33 15.06
C VAL A 342 -1.64 -6.05 15.15
N GLU A 343 -2.86 -6.13 15.69
CA GLU A 343 -3.73 -4.95 15.88
C GLU A 343 -3.02 -3.87 16.69
N THR A 344 -2.43 -4.25 17.83
CA THR A 344 -1.88 -3.31 18.83
C THR A 344 -0.50 -2.76 18.46
N GLU A 345 0.34 -3.56 17.81
CA GLU A 345 1.69 -3.16 17.40
C GLU A 345 1.73 -2.46 16.03
N ILE A 346 0.77 -2.75 15.15
CA ILE A 346 0.85 -2.37 13.74
C ILE A 346 -0.34 -1.54 13.29
N TRP A 347 -1.57 -2.06 13.35
CA TRP A 347 -2.72 -1.38 12.74
C TRP A 347 -3.15 -0.14 13.52
N ILE A 348 -3.48 -0.31 14.81
CA ILE A 348 -4.03 0.77 15.64
C ILE A 348 -3.08 1.95 15.73
N PRO A 349 -1.76 1.79 15.99
CA PRO A 349 -0.83 2.92 16.03
C PRO A 349 -0.76 3.72 14.73
N ARG A 350 -1.20 3.15 13.61
CA ARG A 350 -1.21 3.81 12.29
C ARG A 350 -2.61 4.25 11.88
N GLY A 351 -3.60 4.22 12.77
CA GLY A 351 -4.96 4.68 12.50
C GLY A 351 -5.81 3.71 11.70
N LEU A 352 -5.42 2.43 11.67
CA LEU A 352 -6.17 1.37 11.01
C LEU A 352 -6.87 0.52 12.06
N PHE A 353 -8.18 0.37 11.93
CA PHE A 353 -9.00 -0.42 12.86
C PHE A 353 -9.72 -1.50 12.06
N THR A 354 -9.30 -2.74 12.23
CA THR A 354 -10.05 -3.89 11.72
C THR A 354 -11.23 -4.19 12.64
N ASN A 355 -12.07 -5.15 12.28
CA ASN A 355 -13.15 -5.62 13.16
C ASN A 355 -12.63 -6.06 14.55
N PHE A 356 -11.46 -6.70 14.62
CA PHE A 356 -10.83 -7.11 15.89
C PHE A 356 -10.34 -5.93 16.72
N GLY A 357 -9.83 -4.88 16.07
CA GLY A 357 -9.46 -3.63 16.72
C GLY A 357 -10.69 -2.85 17.19
N PHE A 358 -11.75 -2.83 16.38
CA PHE A 358 -12.99 -2.13 16.68
C PHE A 358 -13.69 -2.69 17.90
N GLU A 359 -13.77 -4.01 18.08
CA GLU A 359 -14.32 -4.66 19.28
C GLU A 359 -13.67 -4.16 20.58
N LYS A 360 -12.39 -3.77 20.52
CA LYS A 360 -11.61 -3.26 21.65
C LYS A 360 -11.66 -1.75 21.78
N SER A 361 -12.35 -1.04 20.88
CA SER A 361 -12.44 0.41 20.91
C SER A 361 -13.53 0.88 21.87
N VAL A 362 -13.40 2.10 22.41
CA VAL A 362 -14.48 2.76 23.18
C VAL A 362 -15.77 2.83 22.37
N PHE A 363 -15.66 2.96 21.05
CA PHE A 363 -16.80 3.06 20.15
C PHE A 363 -17.61 1.76 20.04
N SER A 364 -17.05 0.59 20.37
CA SER A 364 -17.83 -0.66 20.41
C SER A 364 -18.84 -0.69 21.55
N ARG A 365 -18.57 0.07 22.62
CA ARG A 365 -19.40 0.17 23.83
C ARG A 365 -20.42 1.32 23.78
N LEU A 366 -20.29 2.22 22.79
CA LEU A 366 -21.21 3.32 22.62
C LEU A 366 -22.61 2.83 22.16
N PRO A 367 -23.68 3.55 22.54
CA PRO A 367 -25.04 3.26 22.09
C PRO A 367 -25.12 3.21 20.56
N LYS A 368 -25.76 2.18 20.01
CA LYS A 368 -25.99 2.03 18.56
C LYS A 368 -27.34 2.59 18.11
N LYS A 369 -27.84 3.58 18.85
CA LYS A 369 -29.16 4.20 18.64
C LYS A 369 -29.13 5.68 18.98
N ASN A 370 -30.12 6.40 18.47
CA ASN A 370 -30.39 7.78 18.86
C ASN A 370 -30.78 7.84 20.34
N LEU A 371 -30.23 8.80 21.05
CA LEU A 371 -30.56 9.05 22.45
C LEU A 371 -31.13 10.45 22.60
N ARG A 372 -32.27 10.54 23.30
CA ARG A 372 -32.91 11.81 23.64
C ARG A 372 -32.75 12.06 25.13
N LEU A 373 -32.14 13.18 25.47
CA LEU A 373 -32.03 13.67 26.82
C LEU A 373 -33.00 14.83 27.00
N THR A 374 -34.08 14.62 27.74
CA THR A 374 -34.99 15.69 28.14
C THR A 374 -34.31 16.63 29.13
N ASN A 375 -34.71 17.89 29.12
CA ASN A 375 -34.20 18.94 29.99
C ASN A 375 -32.71 19.22 29.74
N ALA A 376 -32.37 19.44 28.47
CA ALA A 376 -31.01 19.72 27.98
C ALA A 376 -30.24 20.73 28.86
N ASP A 377 -30.92 21.78 29.30
CA ASP A 377 -30.46 22.71 30.33
C ASP A 377 -31.66 23.28 31.10
N ALA A 378 -31.51 23.44 32.40
CA ALA A 378 -32.60 23.88 33.27
C ALA A 378 -32.99 25.35 33.05
N LYS A 379 -32.09 26.20 32.54
CA LYS A 379 -32.41 27.62 32.30
C LYS A 379 -33.06 27.85 30.95
N THR A 380 -32.88 26.94 29.99
CA THR A 380 -33.54 27.07 28.68
C THR A 380 -35.04 26.80 28.74
N PHE A 381 -35.57 26.29 29.85
CA PHE A 381 -37.01 26.25 30.11
C PHE A 381 -37.69 27.63 30.10
N GLU A 382 -36.94 28.70 30.34
CA GLU A 382 -37.47 30.07 30.27
C GLU A 382 -38.01 30.42 28.88
N PHE A 383 -37.53 29.76 27.83
CA PHE A 383 -37.92 30.03 26.44
C PHE A 383 -38.20 28.79 25.59
N CYS A 384 -37.99 27.57 26.10
CA CYS A 384 -38.38 26.29 25.47
C CYS A 384 -39.51 25.64 26.29
N GLN A 385 -40.76 25.96 25.99
CA GLN A 385 -41.88 25.66 26.90
C GLN A 385 -42.42 24.23 26.77
N ASN A 386 -42.41 23.65 25.56
CA ASN A 386 -43.01 22.35 25.27
C ASN A 386 -41.96 21.25 25.05
N GLN A 387 -40.82 21.59 24.46
CA GLN A 387 -39.74 20.65 24.18
C GLN A 387 -38.38 21.30 24.44
N ASN A 388 -37.56 20.66 25.28
CA ASN A 388 -36.18 21.06 25.57
C ASN A 388 -35.34 19.79 25.67
N GLU A 389 -34.75 19.33 24.57
CA GLU A 389 -34.02 18.05 24.54
C GLU A 389 -32.73 18.12 23.71
N PHE A 390 -31.73 17.34 24.12
CA PHE A 390 -30.62 16.97 23.24
C PHE A 390 -30.95 15.64 22.55
N GLU A 391 -30.90 15.61 21.22
CA GLU A 391 -31.03 14.40 20.42
C GLU A 391 -29.67 14.02 19.84
N PHE A 392 -29.01 13.03 20.44
CA PHE A 392 -27.68 12.53 20.08
C PHE A 392 -27.75 11.40 19.05
N PHE A 393 -26.95 11.51 17.99
CA PHE A 393 -26.86 10.53 16.90
C PHE A 393 -25.69 9.55 17.13
N TRP A 394 -25.75 8.77 18.21
CA TRP A 394 -24.64 7.88 18.60
C TRP A 394 -24.34 6.75 17.60
N GLN A 395 -25.34 6.30 16.84
CA GLN A 395 -25.12 5.26 15.83
C GLN A 395 -24.10 5.64 14.75
N ASP A 396 -23.89 6.94 14.53
CA ASP A 396 -23.02 7.44 13.47
C ASP A 396 -21.56 7.57 13.95
N VAL A 397 -21.33 7.49 15.27
CA VAL A 397 -20.00 7.68 15.87
C VAL A 397 -19.20 6.39 15.81
N ASN A 398 -18.02 6.46 15.20
CA ASN A 398 -17.12 5.34 15.09
C ASN A 398 -15.67 5.82 14.96
N VAL A 399 -14.73 4.90 14.74
CA VAL A 399 -13.30 5.26 14.65
C VAL A 399 -12.97 6.08 13.39
N ASN A 400 -13.68 5.82 12.29
CA ASN A 400 -13.49 6.54 11.02
C ASN A 400 -14.12 7.93 11.06
N ASP A 401 -15.23 8.08 11.77
CA ASP A 401 -15.87 9.37 12.08
C ASP A 401 -16.15 9.50 13.58
N PRO A 402 -15.16 9.94 14.39
CA PRO A 402 -15.32 10.12 15.82
C PRO A 402 -15.98 11.48 16.12
N THR A 403 -17.06 11.79 15.39
CA THR A 403 -17.85 13.01 15.56
C THR A 403 -19.26 12.67 16.03
N LEU A 404 -19.58 13.04 17.27
CA LEU A 404 -20.94 12.94 17.78
C LEU A 404 -21.75 14.16 17.31
N ARG A 405 -22.67 13.93 16.38
CA ARG A 405 -23.63 14.95 15.94
C ARG A 405 -24.86 14.91 16.84
N PHE A 406 -25.48 16.06 17.06
CA PHE A 406 -26.72 16.15 17.82
C PHE A 406 -27.52 17.41 17.51
N TYR A 407 -28.81 17.38 17.81
CA TYR A 407 -29.65 18.58 17.83
C TYR A 407 -29.94 19.01 19.26
N TRP A 408 -29.86 20.31 19.52
CA TRP A 408 -30.59 20.92 20.62
C TRP A 408 -31.97 21.31 20.09
N LYS A 409 -33.00 20.61 20.55
CA LYS A 409 -34.39 20.94 20.21
C LYS A 409 -35.00 21.81 21.28
N CYS A 410 -35.64 22.87 20.83
CA CYS A 410 -36.37 23.84 21.62
C CYS A 410 -37.66 24.15 20.89
N ASP A 411 -38.78 23.55 21.32
CA ASP A 411 -40.07 23.62 20.64
C ASP A 411 -39.96 23.30 19.14
N GLN A 412 -40.31 24.24 18.25
CA GLN A 412 -40.26 24.04 16.79
C GLN A 412 -38.86 24.16 16.19
N VAL A 413 -37.85 24.45 17.02
CA VAL A 413 -36.52 24.85 16.59
C VAL A 413 -35.50 23.74 16.86
N LYS A 414 -34.58 23.54 15.92
CA LYS A 414 -33.45 22.60 16.04
C LYS A 414 -32.15 23.33 15.75
N LEU A 415 -31.25 23.35 16.74
CA LEU A 415 -29.92 23.90 16.62
C LEU A 415 -28.90 22.75 16.41
N PRO A 416 -28.26 22.64 15.23
CA PRO A 416 -27.28 21.60 14.94
C PRO A 416 -25.96 21.82 15.66
N MET A 417 -25.52 20.84 16.44
CA MET A 417 -24.26 20.86 17.17
C MET A 417 -23.47 19.57 16.93
N LEU A 418 -22.18 19.61 17.23
CA LEU A 418 -21.32 18.43 17.17
C LEU A 418 -20.27 18.45 18.28
N ILE A 419 -19.79 17.26 18.64
CA ILE A 419 -18.61 17.03 19.48
C ILE A 419 -17.61 16.25 18.63
N GLN A 420 -16.46 16.86 18.38
CA GLN A 420 -15.37 16.24 17.62
C GLN A 420 -14.32 15.72 18.60
N PHE A 421 -14.15 14.40 18.72
CA PHE A 421 -13.14 13.81 19.59
C PHE A 421 -11.72 13.95 19.00
N ASP A 422 -10.72 14.07 19.88
CA ASP A 422 -9.32 14.23 19.49
C ASP A 422 -8.78 12.96 18.82
N GLN A 423 -8.19 13.13 17.63
CA GLN A 423 -7.62 12.09 16.77
C GLN A 423 -6.09 12.01 16.83
N THR A 424 -5.43 12.82 17.67
CA THR A 424 -3.95 12.88 17.75
C THR A 424 -3.31 11.55 18.12
N ASN A 425 -3.99 10.70 18.89
CA ASN A 425 -3.51 9.38 19.25
C ASN A 425 -4.64 8.34 19.23
N THR A 426 -4.58 7.47 18.23
CA THR A 426 -5.54 6.39 18.01
C THR A 426 -5.57 5.36 19.14
N ARG A 427 -4.49 5.22 19.93
CA ARG A 427 -4.48 4.34 21.11
C ARG A 427 -5.42 4.83 22.22
N ASN A 428 -5.75 6.13 22.25
CA ASN A 428 -6.74 6.68 23.18
C ASN A 428 -8.17 6.19 22.87
N TYR A 429 -8.38 5.55 21.71
CA TYR A 429 -9.66 4.94 21.41
C TYR A 429 -9.78 3.50 21.93
N LEU A 430 -8.73 2.90 22.48
CA LEU A 430 -8.78 1.54 22.99
C LEU A 430 -9.29 1.49 24.42
N VAL A 431 -10.16 0.54 24.71
CA VAL A 431 -10.60 0.23 26.07
C VAL A 431 -9.44 -0.45 26.81
N THR A 432 -8.63 0.34 27.48
CA THR A 432 -7.47 -0.10 28.27
C THR A 432 -7.64 0.24 29.74
N LYS A 433 -6.81 -0.36 30.62
CA LYS A 433 -6.81 -0.05 32.05
C LYS A 433 -6.44 1.42 32.33
N ASP A 434 -5.61 2.01 31.48
CA ASP A 434 -5.09 3.37 31.61
C ASP A 434 -5.87 4.41 30.81
N LEU A 435 -6.98 4.01 30.15
CA LEU A 435 -7.83 4.97 29.45
C LEU A 435 -8.60 5.82 30.46
N HIS A 436 -8.02 6.96 30.84
CA HIS A 436 -8.65 7.90 31.75
C HIS A 436 -9.74 8.72 31.08
N SER A 437 -9.54 9.14 29.82
CA SER A 437 -10.56 9.89 29.08
C SER A 437 -10.20 10.09 27.60
N LEU A 438 -11.23 10.21 26.76
CA LEU A 438 -11.16 10.76 25.41
C LEU A 438 -11.63 12.22 25.43
N ASN A 439 -10.77 13.15 25.03
CA ASN A 439 -11.10 14.57 24.94
C ASN A 439 -11.76 14.90 23.60
N GLY A 440 -12.55 15.96 23.56
CA GLY A 440 -13.16 16.45 22.33
C GLY A 440 -13.63 17.88 22.43
N LYS A 441 -14.09 18.44 21.32
CA LYS A 441 -14.53 19.83 21.21
C LYS A 441 -15.97 19.90 20.75
N MET A 442 -16.84 20.45 21.60
CA MET A 442 -18.20 20.82 21.24
C MET A 442 -18.22 22.17 20.51
N LYS A 443 -18.93 22.23 19.39
CA LYS A 443 -19.16 23.45 18.60
C LYS A 443 -20.45 23.36 17.80
N PHE A 444 -20.84 24.46 17.19
CA PHE A 444 -21.89 24.44 16.18
C PHE A 444 -21.48 23.60 14.97
N ALA A 445 -22.44 22.90 14.34
CA ALA A 445 -22.16 22.11 13.15
C ALA A 445 -21.88 22.96 11.90
N SER A 446 -22.19 24.26 11.94
CA SER A 446 -21.91 25.23 10.90
C SER A 446 -21.22 26.47 11.48
N PRO A 447 -20.20 27.04 10.82
CA PRO A 447 -19.60 28.30 11.24
C PRO A 447 -20.59 29.47 11.20
N ASN A 448 -21.65 29.36 10.38
CA ASN A 448 -22.71 30.36 10.25
C ASN A 448 -23.97 29.98 11.03
N ALA A 449 -23.85 29.15 12.07
CA ALA A 449 -25.01 28.60 12.77
C ALA A 449 -25.94 29.69 13.34
N CYS A 450 -25.43 30.85 13.75
CA CYS A 450 -26.26 31.96 14.24
C CYS A 450 -26.58 33.02 13.16
N ASN A 451 -26.36 32.76 11.87
CA ASN A 451 -26.66 33.71 10.80
C ASN A 451 -28.11 33.53 10.27
N PRO A 452 -28.97 34.56 10.34
CA PRO A 452 -30.39 34.48 9.95
C PRO A 452 -30.66 34.47 8.44
N GLU A 453 -29.66 34.62 7.55
CA GLU A 453 -29.90 34.74 6.10
C GLU A 453 -30.49 33.47 5.44
N VAL A 454 -30.52 32.33 6.13
CA VAL A 454 -31.16 31.12 5.64
C VAL A 454 -32.61 31.10 6.15
N LYS A 455 -33.55 31.61 5.35
CA LYS A 455 -34.99 31.44 5.60
C LYS A 455 -35.32 29.94 5.68
N ARG A 456 -35.59 29.45 6.88
CA ARG A 456 -36.03 28.07 7.11
C ARG A 456 -37.54 28.07 7.27
N ALA A 457 -38.24 27.55 6.25
CA ALA A 457 -39.69 27.48 6.26
C ALA A 457 -40.20 26.78 7.54
N GLY A 458 -41.10 27.45 8.28
CA GLY A 458 -41.72 26.90 9.49
C GLY A 458 -40.90 26.99 10.78
N MET A 459 -39.75 27.67 10.79
CA MET A 459 -38.92 27.86 11.99
C MET A 459 -39.17 29.21 12.64
N ASP A 460 -39.29 29.25 13.98
CA ASP A 460 -39.27 30.50 14.74
C ASP A 460 -37.85 31.06 14.80
N GLU A 461 -37.58 32.08 13.97
CA GLU A 461 -36.27 32.71 13.85
C GLU A 461 -35.82 33.40 15.14
N LYS A 462 -36.77 33.98 15.90
CA LYS A 462 -36.46 34.66 17.16
C LYS A 462 -36.00 33.64 18.20
N LEU A 463 -36.73 32.53 18.31
CA LEU A 463 -36.38 31.45 19.22
C LEU A 463 -35.06 30.77 18.82
N TYR A 464 -34.81 30.59 17.52
CA TYR A 464 -33.52 30.08 17.01
C TYR A 464 -32.34 31.00 17.37
N LEU A 465 -32.48 32.32 17.21
CA LEU A 465 -31.44 33.26 17.61
C LEU A 465 -31.23 33.27 19.14
N GLN A 466 -32.31 33.17 19.92
CA GLN A 466 -32.24 33.09 21.38
C GLN A 466 -31.44 31.86 21.84
N ILE A 467 -31.74 30.66 21.32
CA ILE A 467 -31.00 29.45 21.69
C ILE A 467 -29.55 29.48 21.20
N CYS A 468 -29.29 30.04 20.01
CA CYS A 468 -27.93 30.15 19.47
C CYS A 468 -27.06 31.08 20.31
N ASN A 469 -27.58 32.26 20.67
CA ASN A 469 -26.89 33.20 21.55
C ASN A 469 -26.70 32.62 22.95
N TYR A 470 -27.72 31.93 23.50
CA TYR A 470 -27.58 31.26 24.79
C TYR A 470 -26.43 30.25 24.80
N ALA A 471 -26.35 29.38 23.79
CA ALA A 471 -25.27 28.41 23.66
C ALA A 471 -23.89 29.09 23.54
N LYS A 472 -23.80 30.15 22.72
CA LYS A 472 -22.59 30.94 22.54
C LYS A 472 -22.10 31.58 23.83
N ASP A 473 -22.99 32.21 24.58
CA ASP A 473 -22.63 33.02 25.74
C ASP A 473 -22.37 32.18 27.01
N ASN A 474 -22.98 30.99 27.09
CA ASN A 474 -22.91 30.15 28.30
C ASN A 474 -21.98 28.94 28.17
N TYR A 475 -21.82 28.38 26.96
CA TYR A 475 -21.03 27.15 26.78
C TYR A 475 -19.70 27.39 26.08
N PHE A 476 -19.63 28.27 25.10
CA PHE A 476 -18.43 28.40 24.27
C PHE A 476 -17.43 29.43 24.80
N TYR A 477 -16.14 29.14 24.61
CA TYR A 477 -15.10 30.13 24.84
C TYR A 477 -15.17 31.20 23.75
N TRP A 478 -15.23 32.48 24.15
CA TRP A 478 -15.44 33.61 23.25
C TRP A 478 -14.43 33.70 22.08
N LYS A 479 -13.19 33.25 22.29
CA LYS A 479 -12.14 33.27 21.25
C LYS A 479 -12.28 32.16 20.22
N THR A 480 -12.60 30.96 20.67
CA THR A 480 -12.54 29.76 19.83
C THR A 480 -13.89 29.31 19.34
N MET A 481 -14.98 29.77 19.97
CA MET A 481 -16.34 29.28 19.73
C MET A 481 -16.47 27.76 19.94
N GLU A 482 -15.67 27.23 20.87
CA GLU A 482 -15.58 25.80 21.20
C GLU A 482 -15.72 25.60 22.71
N LYS A 483 -16.17 24.41 23.12
CA LYS A 483 -16.17 23.95 24.50
C LYS A 483 -15.49 22.60 24.61
N GLU A 484 -14.52 22.49 25.51
CA GLU A 484 -13.83 21.22 25.79
C GLU A 484 -14.77 20.22 26.47
N MET A 485 -14.86 19.04 25.88
CA MET A 485 -15.64 17.88 26.30
C MET A 485 -14.71 16.75 26.71
N ARG A 486 -15.18 15.90 27.61
CA ARG A 486 -14.49 14.68 28.02
C ARG A 486 -15.48 13.51 28.01
N LEU A 487 -15.07 12.40 27.41
CA LEU A 487 -15.73 11.10 27.49
C LEU A 487 -14.86 10.15 28.31
N TYR A 488 -15.35 9.60 29.42
CA TYR A 488 -14.55 8.75 30.32
C TYR A 488 -15.41 7.69 31.02
N TRP A 489 -14.77 6.75 31.72
CA TRP A 489 -15.47 5.77 32.55
C TRP A 489 -15.85 6.38 33.92
N GLY A 490 -17.15 6.43 34.19
CA GLY A 490 -17.69 6.76 35.50
C GLY A 490 -17.62 5.59 36.48
N ASP A 491 -17.15 5.91 37.69
CA ASP A 491 -17.03 5.11 38.93
C ASP A 491 -15.81 4.15 39.07
N PRO A 492 -15.05 4.20 40.19
CA PRO A 492 -13.79 3.47 40.40
C PRO A 492 -13.96 2.08 41.04
N SER A 493 -15.15 1.49 41.04
CA SER A 493 -15.33 0.12 41.56
C SER A 493 -14.70 -0.93 40.62
N ASP A 494 -14.14 -1.99 41.22
CA ASP A 494 -13.21 -2.94 40.59
C ASP A 494 -13.78 -3.79 39.43
N THR A 495 -15.09 -3.76 39.20
CA THR A 495 -15.72 -4.59 38.17
C THR A 495 -15.95 -3.80 36.89
N PHE A 496 -15.22 -4.17 35.83
CA PHE A 496 -15.34 -3.61 34.48
C PHE A 496 -16.78 -3.64 33.92
N GLU A 497 -17.59 -4.58 34.39
CA GLU A 497 -18.99 -4.80 33.98
C GLU A 497 -19.97 -3.72 34.46
N LYS A 498 -19.60 -2.87 35.43
CA LYS A 498 -20.47 -1.80 35.96
C LYS A 498 -20.06 -0.39 35.52
N ARG A 499 -18.96 -0.26 34.78
CA ARG A 499 -18.49 1.05 34.33
C ARG A 499 -19.44 1.57 33.26
N GLN A 500 -19.83 2.84 33.38
CA GLN A 500 -20.63 3.53 32.37
C GLN A 500 -19.84 4.69 31.81
N PHE A 501 -20.05 5.01 30.54
CA PHE A 501 -19.40 6.17 29.97
C PHE A 501 -20.11 7.44 30.40
N VAL A 502 -19.31 8.42 30.78
CA VAL A 502 -19.72 9.76 31.17
C VAL A 502 -19.18 10.75 30.15
N LEU A 503 -20.08 11.51 29.55
CA LEU A 503 -19.77 12.66 28.70
C LEU A 503 -19.98 13.93 29.52
N GLU A 504 -18.93 14.72 29.72
CA GLU A 504 -18.98 15.94 30.52
C GLU A 504 -18.22 17.12 29.89
N PHE A 505 -18.42 18.31 30.45
CA PHE A 505 -17.52 19.43 30.22
C PHE A 505 -16.18 19.18 30.90
N ALA A 506 -15.07 19.20 30.15
CA ALA A 506 -13.74 18.96 30.70
C ALA A 506 -13.32 20.00 31.75
N TYR A 507 -13.84 21.22 31.62
CA TYR A 507 -13.68 22.31 32.58
C TYR A 507 -15.02 23.02 32.80
N LEU A 508 -15.39 23.21 34.06
CA LEU A 508 -16.49 24.09 34.45
C LEU A 508 -16.01 25.53 34.24
N GLY A 509 -16.55 26.23 33.24
CA GLY A 509 -16.22 27.64 33.02
C GLY A 509 -16.89 28.54 34.07
N ASN A 510 -17.06 29.83 33.77
CA ASN A 510 -17.75 30.78 34.65
C ASN A 510 -19.21 30.37 34.95
N ALA A 511 -19.85 29.63 34.05
CA ALA A 511 -21.11 28.97 34.32
C ALA A 511 -20.86 27.73 35.19
N LYS A 512 -21.32 27.74 36.44
CA LYS A 512 -21.37 26.57 37.35
C LYS A 512 -22.27 25.42 36.82
N ASN A 513 -22.67 25.44 35.55
CA ASN A 513 -23.53 24.44 34.93
C ASN A 513 -22.69 23.19 34.63
N LYS A 514 -22.97 22.12 35.37
CA LYS A 514 -22.37 20.80 35.15
C LYS A 514 -23.17 20.09 34.06
N PHE A 515 -22.72 20.14 32.81
CA PHE A 515 -23.14 19.12 31.85
C PHE A 515 -22.40 17.83 32.20
N ASN A 516 -23.15 16.82 32.62
CA ASN A 516 -22.68 15.47 32.87
C ASN A 516 -23.78 14.53 32.39
N TYR A 517 -23.45 13.68 31.43
CA TYR A 517 -24.34 12.69 30.88
C TYR A 517 -23.73 11.30 30.99
N GLN A 518 -24.41 10.42 31.70
CA GLN A 518 -24.05 9.02 31.85
C GLN A 518 -24.99 8.18 30.99
N PHE A 519 -24.43 7.34 30.12
CA PHE A 519 -25.22 6.41 29.31
C PHE A 519 -24.95 4.96 29.69
N GLU A 520 -26.00 4.15 29.60
CA GLU A 520 -25.92 2.71 29.76
C GLU A 520 -25.15 2.12 28.57
N SER A 521 -24.12 1.32 28.87
CA SER A 521 -23.47 0.48 27.87
C SER A 521 -24.38 -0.69 27.50
N ASN A 522 -24.47 -1.00 26.21
CA ASN A 522 -25.14 -2.22 25.74
C ASN A 522 -24.36 -3.50 26.12
#